data_AF-A0A5C8TAE2-F1
#
_entry.id   AF-A0A5C8TAE2-F1
#
_cell.length_a   1.000
_cell.length_b   1.000
_cell.length_c   1.000
_cell.angle_alpha   90.00
_cell.angle_beta   90.00
_cell.angle_gamma   90.00
#
_symmetry.space_group_name_H-M   'P 1'
#
loop_
_entity.id
_entity.type
_entity.pdbx_description
1 polymer ?
#
loop_
_entity_poly.entity_id
_entity_poly.type
_entity_poly.pdbx_seq_one_letter_code
_entity_poly.pdbx_strand_id
1 'polypeptide(L)'
;MPSLTYQPLSEDVLAGGRLHHLALLTSRRTALILLVYGVIVFGAFALVGAPADVAFVFAIDASLFLIVMLALRHLVVPWLVVRRQFREQRSLRQPYTITWSERGYAACSETISSDLPWDHYVQ
;
A
#
# COMPACT_ATOMS: atom_id res chain seq x y z
N MET A 1 -28.62 21.40 3.56
CA MET A 1 -27.83 20.23 3.17
C MET A 1 -26.62 20.19 4.08
N PRO A 2 -26.41 19.11 4.85
CA PRO A 2 -25.21 18.96 5.66
C PRO A 2 -23.97 18.93 4.76
N SER A 3 -22.91 19.62 5.20
CA SER A 3 -21.64 19.71 4.51
C SER A 3 -20.50 19.51 5.51
N LEU A 4 -19.45 18.81 5.08
CA LEU A 4 -18.24 18.61 5.85
C LEU A 4 -17.04 19.05 5.01
N THR A 5 -16.31 20.03 5.52
CA THR A 5 -15.04 20.46 4.91
C THR A 5 -13.91 19.72 5.59
N TYR A 6 -13.19 18.92 4.82
CA TYR A 6 -12.02 18.18 5.28
C TYR A 6 -10.77 18.69 4.57
N GLN A 7 -9.72 18.93 5.34
CA GLN A 7 -8.42 19.28 4.81
C GLN A 7 -7.46 18.11 5.06
N PRO A 8 -6.95 17.44 4.00
CA PRO A 8 -6.07 16.30 4.17
C PRO A 8 -4.76 16.71 4.86
N LEU A 9 -4.44 16.06 5.97
CA LEU A 9 -3.14 16.20 6.62
C LEU A 9 -2.15 15.19 6.02
N SER A 10 -0.86 15.52 6.08
CA SER A 10 0.18 14.60 5.63
C SER A 10 0.19 13.27 6.39
N GLU A 11 -0.29 13.28 7.64
CA GLU A 11 -0.42 12.11 8.50
C GLU A 11 -1.52 11.16 8.03
N ASP A 12 -2.64 11.69 7.53
CA ASP A 12 -3.76 10.90 7.02
C ASP A 12 -3.36 10.13 5.75
N VAL A 13 -2.58 10.78 4.89
CA VAL A 13 -2.05 10.13 3.67
C VAL A 13 -1.02 9.07 4.04
N LEU A 14 -0.18 9.29 5.05
CA LEU A 14 0.74 8.27 5.58
C LEU A 14 0.01 7.08 6.18
N ALA A 15 -1.07 7.32 6.93
CA ALA A 15 -1.91 6.27 7.50
C ALA A 15 -2.59 5.44 6.40
N GLY A 16 -3.15 6.10 5.38
CA GLY A 16 -3.72 5.44 4.20
C GLY A 16 -2.69 4.61 3.43
N GLY A 17 -1.48 5.16 3.24
CA GLY A 17 -0.38 4.45 2.59
C GLY A 17 0.06 3.19 3.35
N ARG A 18 0.12 3.25 4.69
CA ARG A 18 0.42 2.09 5.55
C ARG A 18 -0.65 1.00 5.43
N LEU A 19 -1.93 1.38 5.48
CA LEU A 19 -3.05 0.44 5.33
C LEU A 19 -3.07 -0.22 3.95
N HIS A 20 -2.85 0.54 2.88
CA HIS A 20 -2.76 0.00 1.53
C HIS A 20 -1.60 -1.00 1.39
N HIS A 21 -0.45 -0.69 2.00
CA HIS A 21 0.69 -1.60 2.02
C HIS A 21 0.44 -2.87 2.85
N LEU A 22 -0.26 -2.77 3.99
CA LEU A 22 -0.66 -3.95 4.77
C LEU A 22 -1.61 -4.85 3.96
N ALA A 23 -2.57 -4.27 3.26
CA ALA A 23 -3.48 -5.00 2.37
C ALA A 23 -2.72 -5.69 1.21
N LEU A 24 -1.65 -5.07 0.71
CA LEU A 24 -0.76 -5.69 -0.28
C LEU A 24 0.04 -6.86 0.33
N LEU A 25 0.51 -6.75 1.57
CA LEU A 25 1.26 -7.83 2.24
C LEU A 25 0.39 -9.06 2.51
N THR A 26 -0.89 -8.85 2.82
CA THR A 26 -1.87 -9.93 2.99
C THR A 26 -2.48 -10.43 1.68
N SER A 27 -2.07 -9.86 0.54
CA SER A 27 -2.55 -10.28 -0.77
C SER A 27 -2.03 -11.67 -1.15
N ARG A 28 -2.90 -12.49 -1.76
CA ARG A 28 -2.54 -13.79 -2.36
C ARG A 28 -1.36 -13.69 -3.33
N ARG A 29 -1.20 -12.57 -4.05
CA ARG A 29 -0.06 -12.36 -4.95
C ARG A 29 1.26 -12.33 -4.20
N THR A 30 1.31 -11.66 -3.05
CA THR A 30 2.52 -11.56 -2.24
C THR A 30 2.90 -12.93 -1.67
N ALA A 31 1.91 -13.69 -1.20
CA ALA A 31 2.12 -15.08 -0.78
C ALA A 31 2.67 -15.96 -1.92
N LEU A 32 2.17 -15.79 -3.14
CA LEU A 32 2.62 -16.55 -4.30
C LEU A 32 4.06 -16.18 -4.71
N ILE A 33 4.43 -14.90 -4.65
CA ILE A 33 5.81 -14.43 -4.90
C ILE A 33 6.77 -15.02 -3.85
N LEU A 34 6.37 -15.01 -2.57
CA LEU A 34 7.17 -15.59 -1.49
C LEU A 34 7.36 -17.11 -1.68
N LEU A 35 6.30 -17.81 -2.08
CA LEU A 35 6.37 -19.23 -2.39
C LEU A 35 7.33 -19.53 -3.56
N VAL A 36 7.20 -18.81 -4.67
CA VAL A 36 8.08 -18.95 -5.84
C VAL A 36 9.54 -18.67 -5.47
N TYR A 37 9.78 -17.62 -4.69
CA TYR A 37 11.11 -17.30 -4.18
C TYR A 37 11.69 -18.46 -3.36
N GLY A 38 10.90 -19.01 -2.42
CA GLY A 38 11.31 -20.16 -1.62
C GLY A 38 11.67 -21.38 -2.48
N VAL A 39 10.87 -21.68 -3.51
CA VAL A 39 11.14 -22.78 -4.45
C VAL A 39 12.43 -22.56 -5.25
N ILE A 40 12.68 -21.34 -5.72
CA ILE A 40 13.90 -21.02 -6.48
C ILE A 40 15.13 -21.17 -5.60
N VAL A 41 15.11 -20.59 -4.40
CA VAL A 41 16.24 -20.66 -3.46
C VAL A 41 16.52 -22.11 -3.10
N PHE A 42 15.50 -22.85 -2.66
CA PHE A 42 15.67 -24.24 -2.26
C PHE A 42 16.07 -25.15 -3.44
N GLY A 43 15.48 -24.93 -4.61
CA GLY A 43 15.81 -25.66 -5.83
C GLY A 43 17.25 -25.43 -6.28
N ALA A 44 17.76 -24.20 -6.20
CA ALA A 44 19.16 -23.89 -6.49
C ALA A 44 20.12 -24.64 -5.56
N PHE A 45 19.78 -24.74 -4.26
CA PHE A 45 20.58 -25.51 -3.31
C PHE A 45 20.59 -27.01 -3.58
N ALA A 46 19.42 -27.58 -3.90
CA ALA A 46 19.31 -28.99 -4.28
C ALA A 46 20.14 -29.34 -5.52
N LEU A 47 20.23 -28.41 -6.49
CA LEU A 47 21.02 -28.56 -7.71
C LEU A 47 22.54 -28.50 -7.51
N VAL A 48 23.01 -27.69 -6.55
CA VAL A 48 24.45 -27.50 -6.29
C VAL A 48 25.04 -28.60 -5.40
N GLY A 49 24.21 -29.43 -4.77
CA GLY A 49 24.67 -30.50 -3.87
C GLY A 49 25.43 -29.96 -2.66
N ALA A 50 25.07 -28.74 -2.22
CA ALA A 50 25.74 -28.08 -1.10
C ALA A 50 25.57 -28.91 0.18
N PRO A 51 26.61 -28.94 1.05
CA PRO A 51 26.48 -29.60 2.34
C PRO A 51 25.45 -28.86 3.21
N ALA A 52 24.73 -29.64 4.04
CA ALA A 52 23.48 -29.19 4.68
C ALA A 52 23.66 -28.01 5.65
N ASP A 53 24.84 -27.91 6.25
CA ASP A 53 25.28 -26.80 7.10
C ASP A 53 25.39 -25.48 6.32
N VAL A 54 26.00 -25.51 5.13
CA VAL A 54 26.10 -24.35 4.24
C VAL A 54 24.72 -23.93 3.73
N ALA A 55 23.89 -24.89 3.35
CA ALA A 55 22.52 -24.62 2.93
C ALA A 55 21.68 -23.99 4.05
N PHE A 56 21.88 -24.43 5.30
CA PHE A 56 21.16 -23.90 6.47
C PHE A 56 21.54 -22.45 6.79
N VAL A 57 22.84 -22.14 6.83
CA VAL A 57 23.32 -20.77 7.07
C VAL A 57 22.80 -19.83 5.98
N PHE A 58 22.88 -20.26 4.72
CA PHE A 58 22.42 -19.44 3.60
C PHE A 58 20.89 -19.28 3.58
N ALA A 59 20.13 -20.29 3.98
CA ALA A 59 18.67 -20.18 4.12
C ALA A 59 18.29 -19.17 5.21
N ILE A 60 19.02 -19.13 6.32
CA ILE A 60 18.86 -18.12 7.37
C ILE A 60 19.17 -16.73 6.81
N ASP A 61 20.33 -16.56 6.16
CA ASP A 61 20.73 -15.26 5.61
C ASP A 61 19.77 -14.76 4.53
N ALA A 62 19.32 -15.64 3.62
CA ALA A 62 18.35 -15.31 2.59
C ALA A 62 16.99 -14.93 3.19
N SER A 63 16.56 -15.63 4.26
CA SER A 63 15.33 -15.32 4.99
C SER A 63 15.46 -13.98 5.72
N LEU A 64 16.60 -13.73 6.36
CA LEU A 64 16.89 -12.47 7.05
C LEU A 64 16.91 -11.31 6.05
N PHE A 65 17.58 -11.49 4.91
CA PHE A 65 17.61 -10.52 3.82
C PHE A 65 16.19 -10.20 3.33
N LEU A 66 15.37 -11.21 3.09
CA LEU A 66 13.98 -11.05 2.66
C LEU A 66 13.15 -10.28 3.70
N ILE A 67 13.28 -10.63 4.99
CA ILE A 67 12.60 -9.94 6.09
C ILE A 67 13.02 -8.47 6.15
N VAL A 68 14.33 -8.19 6.05
CA VAL A 68 14.86 -6.83 6.03
C VAL A 68 14.34 -6.07 4.81
N MET A 69 14.31 -6.67 3.63
CA MET A 69 13.77 -6.05 2.41
C MET A 69 12.29 -5.73 2.56
N LEU A 70 11.49 -6.64 3.12
CA LEU A 70 10.07 -6.42 3.40
C LEU A 70 9.87 -5.29 4.43
N ALA A 71 10.65 -5.30 5.51
CA ALA A 71 10.59 -4.29 6.56
C ALA A 71 10.97 -2.91 6.03
N LEU A 72 12.05 -2.82 5.24
CA LEU A 72 12.51 -1.59 4.60
C LEU A 72 11.45 -1.08 3.61
N ARG A 73 10.85 -1.97 2.81
CA ARG A 73 9.73 -1.64 1.93
C ARG A 73 8.51 -1.13 2.72
N HIS A 74 8.20 -1.70 3.88
CA HIS A 74 7.03 -1.30 4.66
C HIS A 74 7.23 0.00 5.43
N LEU A 75 8.43 0.24 5.96
CA LEU A 75 8.72 1.41 6.80
C LEU A 75 9.18 2.61 5.97
N VAL A 76 10.09 2.40 5.02
CA VAL A 76 10.78 3.50 4.32
C VAL A 76 10.00 3.96 3.11
N VAL A 77 9.43 3.05 2.31
CA VAL A 77 8.76 3.43 1.05
C VAL A 77 7.54 4.31 1.31
N PRO A 78 6.61 3.98 2.24
CA PRO A 78 5.49 4.86 2.52
C PRO A 78 5.97 6.19 3.08
N TRP A 79 6.95 6.18 3.99
CA TRP A 79 7.43 7.43 4.58
C TRP A 79 8.07 8.37 3.56
N LEU A 80 8.90 7.83 2.66
CA LEU A 80 9.63 8.64 1.67
C LEU A 80 8.74 9.01 0.49
N VAL A 81 8.05 8.04 -0.11
CA VAL A 81 7.25 8.24 -1.33
C VAL A 81 5.98 9.02 -1.02
N VAL A 82 5.24 8.69 0.04
CA VAL A 82 4.00 9.41 0.37
C VAL A 82 4.27 10.86 0.73
N ARG A 83 5.34 11.15 1.49
CA ARG A 83 5.72 12.54 1.79
C ARG A 83 6.07 13.30 0.53
N ARG A 84 6.81 12.68 -0.39
CA ARG A 84 7.21 13.32 -1.65
C ARG A 84 5.99 13.56 -2.54
N GLN A 85 5.12 12.57 -2.66
CA GLN A 85 3.90 12.63 -3.46
C GLN A 85 2.90 13.66 -2.91
N PHE A 86 2.73 13.77 -1.57
CA PHE A 86 1.96 14.84 -0.94
C PHE A 86 2.57 16.23 -1.18
N ARG A 87 3.91 16.29 -1.25
CA ARG A 87 4.63 17.52 -1.58
C ARG A 87 4.53 17.89 -3.06
N GLU A 88 4.32 16.94 -3.96
CA GLU A 88 4.21 17.20 -5.40
C GLU A 88 2.75 17.43 -5.84
N GLN A 89 1.79 16.73 -5.24
CA GLN A 89 0.37 16.83 -5.61
C GLN A 89 -0.31 17.98 -4.85
N ARG A 90 -0.41 19.15 -5.51
CA ARG A 90 -1.16 20.31 -4.99
C ARG A 90 -2.64 20.02 -4.73
N SER A 91 -3.25 19.14 -5.52
CA SER A 91 -4.66 18.74 -5.39
C SER A 91 -4.99 18.03 -4.06
N LEU A 92 -4.00 17.41 -3.41
CA LEU A 92 -4.18 16.77 -2.09
C LEU A 92 -4.14 17.76 -0.92
N ARG A 93 -3.71 19.01 -1.16
CA ARG A 93 -3.61 20.02 -0.08
C ARG A 93 -4.78 20.99 -0.04
N GLN A 94 -5.62 20.95 -1.08
CA GLN A 94 -6.83 21.76 -1.14
C GLN A 94 -7.90 21.15 -0.23
N PRO A 95 -8.68 21.99 0.47
CA PRO A 95 -9.81 21.51 1.23
C PRO A 95 -10.87 20.91 0.29
N TYR A 96 -11.41 19.76 0.68
CA TYR A 96 -12.53 19.13 0.00
C TYR A 96 -13.79 19.42 0.79
N THR A 97 -14.81 19.91 0.11
CA THR A 97 -16.14 20.04 0.67
C THR A 97 -16.97 18.86 0.20
N ILE A 98 -17.38 18.05 1.15
CA ILE A 98 -18.28 16.94 0.93
C ILE A 98 -19.68 17.41 1.29
N THR A 99 -20.60 17.28 0.35
CA THR A 99 -22.03 17.51 0.57
C THR A 99 -22.77 16.20 0.32
N TRP A 100 -23.77 15.92 1.16
CA TRP A 100 -24.62 14.76 0.96
C TRP A 100 -26.08 15.15 1.05
N SER A 101 -26.89 14.46 0.24
CA SER A 101 -28.32 14.59 0.17
C SER A 101 -28.96 13.21 0.04
N GLU A 102 -30.29 13.16 0.14
CA GLU A 102 -31.04 11.93 -0.13
C GLU A 102 -30.90 11.44 -1.57
N ARG A 103 -30.43 12.28 -2.50
CA ARG A 103 -30.21 11.92 -3.91
C ARG A 103 -28.80 11.43 -4.22
N GLY A 104 -27.81 11.82 -3.43
CA GLY A 104 -26.42 11.50 -3.74
C GLY A 104 -25.39 12.16 -2.84
N TYR A 105 -24.14 11.84 -3.15
CA TYR A 105 -22.93 12.37 -2.55
C TYR A 105 -22.20 13.23 -3.59
N ALA A 106 -21.85 14.46 -3.22
CA ALA A 106 -21.01 15.31 -4.04
C ALA A 106 -19.76 15.71 -3.26
N ALA A 107 -18.60 15.59 -3.89
CA ALA A 107 -17.33 16.06 -3.38
C ALA A 107 -16.78 17.13 -4.34
N CYS A 108 -16.56 18.33 -3.81
CA CYS A 108 -16.02 19.45 -4.57
C CYS A 108 -14.75 19.99 -3.91
N SER A 109 -13.71 20.15 -4.71
CA SER A 109 -12.53 20.98 -4.43
C SER A 109 -12.31 21.95 -5.59
N GLU A 110 -11.34 22.86 -5.48
CA GLU A 110 -10.96 23.75 -6.59
C GLU A 110 -10.51 22.99 -7.85
N THR A 111 -10.05 21.74 -7.71
CA THR A 111 -9.49 20.96 -8.83
C THR A 111 -10.27 19.71 -9.18
N ILE A 112 -11.14 19.23 -8.30
CA ILE A 112 -11.90 17.98 -8.49
C ILE A 112 -13.36 18.24 -8.14
N SER A 113 -14.27 17.95 -9.07
CA SER A 113 -15.68 17.75 -8.74
C SER A 113 -16.04 16.30 -9.04
N SER A 114 -16.72 15.66 -8.08
CA SER A 114 -17.23 14.30 -8.21
C SER A 114 -18.65 14.29 -7.69
N ASP A 115 -19.57 13.79 -8.50
CA ASP A 115 -20.98 13.60 -8.14
C ASP A 115 -21.29 12.11 -8.25
N LEU A 116 -21.75 11.51 -7.15
CA LEU A 116 -22.17 10.12 -7.05
C LEU A 116 -23.64 10.07 -6.61
N PRO A 117 -24.58 9.99 -7.57
CA PRO A 117 -25.98 9.71 -7.29
C PRO A 117 -26.16 8.32 -6.67
N TRP A 118 -27.01 8.19 -5.65
CA TRP A 118 -27.28 6.91 -4.99
C TRP A 118 -27.99 5.91 -5.90
N ASP A 119 -28.78 6.42 -6.84
CA ASP A 119 -29.56 5.63 -7.80
C ASP A 119 -28.70 4.67 -8.66
N HIS A 120 -27.39 4.93 -8.76
CA HIS A 120 -26.46 4.04 -9.48
C HIS A 120 -26.00 2.82 -8.67
N TYR A 121 -26.25 2.79 -7.36
CA TYR A 121 -25.74 1.78 -6.44
C TYR A 121 -26.83 1.00 -5.71
N VAL A 122 -28.03 1.56 -5.61
CA VAL A 122 -29.19 0.90 -5.00
C VAL A 122 -30.06 0.32 -6.11
N GLN A 123 -29.74 -0.91 -6.54
CA GLN A 123 -30.64 -1.78 -7.30
C GLN A 123 -30.99 -3.01 -6.47
#